data_AF-A0A0C2FL80-F1
#
_entry.id   AF-A0A0C2FL80-F1
#
_cell.length_a   1.000
_cell.length_b   1.000
_cell.length_c   1.000
_cell.angle_alpha   90.00
_cell.angle_beta   90.00
_cell.angle_gamma   90.00
#
_symmetry.space_group_name_H-M   'P 1'
#
loop_
_entity.id
_entity.type
_entity.pdbx_description
1 polymer ?
#
loop_
_entity_poly.entity_id
_entity_poly.type
_entity_poly.pdbx_seq_one_letter_code
_entity_poly.pdbx_strand_id
1 'polypeptide(L)'
;MEVLEKERSNQELTAITLEILVAVLSSDDDNTDDDELGERLAEVMLKKPVFIPSLLAAIDDYDITVRRVGIQLLTSLLRHRGPEVQAAVMAQPTGVPHLVDIVHDRREVVRNEAVLMLCELSRSNSQVNPFPYPCLFDKILFLFQIQQLLAYENAFVHLLDIIDTEPLDSMFYRNIVAA
;
A
#
# COMPACT_ATOMS: atom_id res chain seq x y z
N MET A 1 14.81 -14.77 8.10
CA MET A 1 14.79 -13.43 8.75
C MET A 1 16.17 -12.91 9.08
N GLU A 2 17.09 -13.72 9.64
CA GLU A 2 18.49 -13.29 9.75
C GLU A 2 19.09 -12.85 8.40
N VAL A 3 18.57 -13.37 7.28
CA VAL A 3 18.92 -12.95 5.93
C VAL A 3 18.68 -11.45 5.69
N LEU A 4 17.59 -10.86 6.18
CA LEU A 4 17.32 -9.42 6.00
C LEU A 4 18.36 -8.54 6.72
N GLU A 5 18.98 -9.06 7.78
CA GLU A 5 20.03 -8.36 8.54
C GLU A 5 21.43 -8.65 7.97
N LYS A 6 21.72 -9.93 7.70
CA LYS A 6 23.05 -10.42 7.31
C LYS A 6 23.36 -10.17 5.83
N GLU A 7 22.35 -10.22 4.98
CA GLU A 7 22.49 -10.14 3.52
C GLU A 7 21.97 -8.81 2.96
N ARG A 8 21.87 -7.76 3.80
CA ARG A 8 21.44 -6.41 3.37
C ARG A 8 22.25 -5.81 2.23
N SER A 9 23.48 -6.29 1.99
CA SER A 9 24.32 -5.88 0.88
C SER A 9 24.02 -6.62 -0.43
N ASN A 10 23.28 -7.73 -0.36
CA ASN A 10 22.86 -8.52 -1.50
C ASN A 10 21.38 -8.26 -1.78
N GLN A 11 21.13 -7.30 -2.67
CA GLN A 11 19.78 -6.85 -3.04
C GLN A 11 18.97 -7.96 -3.69
N GLU A 12 19.59 -8.80 -4.53
CA GLU A 12 18.93 -9.93 -5.19
C GLU A 12 18.45 -10.97 -4.16
N LEU A 13 19.32 -11.37 -3.23
CA LEU A 13 18.95 -12.33 -2.19
C LEU A 13 17.90 -11.77 -1.23
N THR A 14 18.01 -10.49 -0.89
CA THR A 14 17.01 -9.78 -0.09
C THR A 14 15.65 -9.76 -0.80
N ALA A 15 15.62 -9.39 -2.08
CA ALA A 15 14.42 -9.35 -2.89
C ALA A 15 13.75 -10.73 -2.97
N ILE A 16 14.50 -11.77 -3.35
CA ILE A 16 13.97 -13.15 -3.44
C ILE A 16 13.42 -13.60 -2.08
N THR A 17 14.12 -13.30 -0.99
CA THR A 17 13.64 -13.64 0.35
C THR A 17 12.32 -12.96 0.65
N LEU A 18 12.20 -11.66 0.36
CA LEU A 18 10.95 -10.93 0.56
C LEU A 18 9.83 -11.45 -0.34
N GLU A 19 10.12 -11.82 -1.59
CA GLU A 19 9.14 -12.33 -2.56
C GLU A 19 8.56 -13.67 -2.09
N ILE A 20 9.41 -14.56 -1.57
CA ILE A 20 8.97 -15.82 -0.97
C ILE A 20 8.07 -15.56 0.23
N LEU A 21 8.42 -14.60 1.09
CA LEU A 21 7.60 -14.26 2.26
C LEU A 21 6.24 -13.68 1.86
N VAL A 22 6.20 -12.81 0.83
CA VAL A 22 4.95 -12.29 0.27
C VAL A 22 4.11 -13.43 -0.29
N ALA A 23 4.69 -14.30 -1.10
CA ALA A 23 3.98 -15.40 -1.75
C ALA A 23 3.37 -16.36 -0.71
N VAL A 24 4.12 -16.67 0.34
CA VAL A 24 3.65 -17.55 1.42
C VAL A 24 2.54 -16.91 2.26
N LEU A 25 2.53 -15.59 2.40
CA LEU A 25 1.46 -14.86 3.11
C LEU A 25 0.29 -14.48 2.21
N SER A 26 0.39 -14.66 0.89
CA SER A 26 -0.63 -14.18 -0.07
C SER A 26 -1.14 -15.31 -0.94
N SER A 27 -1.20 -16.54 -0.41
CA SER A 27 -1.75 -17.67 -1.15
C SER A 27 -3.23 -17.42 -1.44
N ASP A 28 -3.54 -17.14 -2.70
CA ASP A 28 -4.90 -16.86 -3.21
C ASP A 28 -5.79 -18.12 -3.33
N ASP A 29 -5.44 -19.21 -2.63
CA ASP A 29 -6.31 -20.39 -2.62
C ASP A 29 -7.45 -20.09 -1.63
N ASP A 30 -8.70 -20.08 -2.10
CA ASP A 30 -9.95 -19.84 -1.33
C ASP A 30 -10.20 -20.89 -0.20
N ASN A 31 -9.17 -21.66 0.16
CA ASN A 31 -9.17 -22.60 1.26
C ASN A 31 -8.96 -21.86 2.58
N THR A 32 -9.93 -21.95 3.49
CA THR A 32 -9.86 -21.37 4.85
C THR A 32 -8.63 -21.79 5.66
N ASP A 33 -7.98 -22.89 5.29
CA ASP A 33 -6.78 -23.41 5.95
C ASP A 33 -5.52 -22.56 5.62
N ASP A 34 -5.50 -21.92 4.44
CA ASP A 34 -4.38 -21.07 4.00
C ASP A 34 -4.38 -19.72 4.74
N ASP A 35 -5.56 -19.18 5.05
CA ASP A 35 -5.71 -18.00 5.91
C ASP A 35 -5.16 -18.26 7.34
N GLU A 36 -5.40 -19.45 7.92
CA GLU A 36 -4.85 -19.81 9.24
C GLU A 36 -3.32 -19.92 9.20
N LEU A 37 -2.78 -20.46 8.10
CA LEU A 37 -1.33 -20.56 7.90
C LEU A 37 -0.70 -19.17 7.77
N GLY A 38 -1.28 -18.28 6.96
CA GLY A 38 -0.85 -16.89 6.81
C GLY A 38 -0.84 -16.15 8.15
N GLU A 39 -1.90 -16.31 8.93
CA GLU A 39 -2.05 -15.70 10.25
C GLU A 39 -0.99 -16.18 11.25
N ARG A 40 -0.71 -17.48 11.25
CA ARG A 40 0.30 -18.11 12.12
C ARG A 40 1.72 -17.73 11.71
N LEU A 41 1.98 -17.61 10.42
CA LEU A 41 3.27 -17.15 9.91
C LEU A 41 3.50 -15.69 10.24
N ALA A 42 2.52 -14.81 10.02
CA ALA A 42 2.57 -13.42 10.43
C ALA A 42 2.88 -13.29 11.93
N GLU A 43 2.25 -14.10 12.78
CA GLU A 43 2.55 -14.13 14.22
C GLU A 43 4.01 -14.51 14.52
N VAL A 44 4.53 -15.58 13.89
CA VAL A 44 5.93 -16.01 14.07
C VAL A 44 6.90 -14.94 13.61
N MET A 45 6.54 -14.20 12.56
CA MET A 45 7.33 -13.10 12.03
C MET A 45 7.37 -11.92 13.00
N LEU A 46 6.22 -11.51 13.54
CA LEU A 46 6.09 -10.37 14.44
C LEU A 46 6.65 -10.62 15.85
N LYS A 47 6.73 -11.87 16.30
CA LYS A 47 7.42 -12.25 17.54
C LYS A 47 8.91 -11.88 17.54
N LYS A 48 9.52 -11.64 16.39
CA LYS A 48 10.93 -11.23 16.27
C LYS A 48 11.02 -9.70 16.33
N PRO A 49 11.60 -9.11 17.38
CA PRO A 49 11.53 -7.67 17.61
C PRO A 49 12.22 -6.85 16.52
N VAL A 50 13.22 -7.43 15.84
CA VAL A 50 13.99 -6.76 14.79
C VAL A 50 13.35 -6.90 13.41
N PHE A 51 12.27 -7.68 13.27
CA PHE A 51 11.67 -7.93 11.97
C PHE A 51 11.08 -6.68 11.34
N ILE A 52 10.19 -5.97 12.04
CA ILE A 52 9.59 -4.73 11.54
C ILE A 52 10.66 -3.65 11.26
N PRO A 53 11.63 -3.38 12.15
CA PRO A 53 12.76 -2.51 11.83
C PRO A 53 13.51 -2.91 10.56
N SER A 54 13.81 -4.20 10.37
CA SER A 54 14.52 -4.69 9.18
C SER A 54 13.67 -4.57 7.91
N LEU A 55 12.36 -4.80 8.02
CA LEU A 55 11.44 -4.64 6.91
C LEU A 55 11.32 -3.17 6.49
N LEU A 56 11.21 -2.24 7.45
CA LEU A 56 11.24 -0.81 7.16
C LEU A 56 12.56 -0.39 6.51
N ALA A 57 13.70 -0.94 6.97
CA ALA A 57 14.98 -0.70 6.32
C ALA A 57 15.05 -1.23 4.87
N ALA A 58 14.40 -2.35 4.57
CA ALA A 58 14.30 -2.88 3.20
C ALA A 58 13.37 -2.02 2.32
N ILE A 59 12.30 -1.48 2.88
CA ILE A 59 11.43 -0.49 2.22
C ILE A 59 12.21 0.79 1.88
N ASP A 60 13.22 1.12 2.68
CA ASP A 60 14.14 2.23 2.46
C ASP A 60 15.22 1.97 1.39
N ASP A 61 15.33 0.75 0.86
CA ASP A 61 16.39 0.40 -0.08
C ASP A 61 16.28 1.17 -1.41
N TYR A 62 17.41 1.50 -2.02
CA TYR A 62 17.43 2.18 -3.31
C TYR A 62 16.96 1.28 -4.45
N ASP A 63 17.19 -0.04 -4.33
CA ASP A 63 16.72 -1.02 -5.29
C ASP A 63 15.20 -1.05 -5.32
N ILE A 64 14.65 -0.90 -6.53
CA ILE A 64 13.21 -0.82 -6.75
C ILE A 64 12.50 -2.12 -6.37
N THR A 65 13.15 -3.27 -6.58
CA THR A 65 12.56 -4.58 -6.32
C THR A 65 12.51 -4.84 -4.83
N VAL A 66 13.63 -4.64 -4.11
CA VAL A 66 13.68 -4.77 -2.64
C VAL A 66 12.63 -3.86 -1.99
N ARG A 67 12.60 -2.58 -2.39
CA ARG A 67 11.63 -1.61 -1.88
C ARG A 67 10.19 -2.04 -2.14
N ARG A 68 9.86 -2.38 -3.40
CA ARG A 68 8.50 -2.77 -3.81
C ARG A 68 8.02 -3.99 -3.03
N VAL A 69 8.84 -5.02 -2.95
CA VAL A 69 8.44 -6.27 -2.30
C VAL A 69 8.43 -6.12 -0.77
N GLY A 70 9.27 -5.24 -0.21
CA GLY A 70 9.16 -4.84 1.20
C GLY A 70 7.81 -4.17 1.51
N ILE A 71 7.33 -3.30 0.63
CA ILE A 71 6.01 -2.66 0.76
C ILE A 71 4.89 -3.70 0.65
N GLN A 72 4.99 -4.63 -0.30
CA GLN A 72 4.02 -5.72 -0.46
C GLN A 72 3.97 -6.62 0.77
N LEU A 73 5.12 -6.95 1.36
CA LEU A 73 5.20 -7.76 2.58
C LEU A 73 4.54 -7.04 3.76
N LEU A 74 4.82 -5.74 3.94
CA LEU A 74 4.18 -4.96 5.00
C LEU A 74 2.67 -4.87 4.81
N THR A 75 2.21 -4.72 3.57
CA THR A 75 0.78 -4.72 3.19
C THR A 75 0.12 -6.05 3.55
N SER A 76 0.75 -7.18 3.20
CA SER A 76 0.23 -8.51 3.51
C SER A 76 0.18 -8.75 5.03
N LEU A 77 1.21 -8.35 5.78
CA LEU A 77 1.20 -8.43 7.24
C LEU A 77 0.07 -7.61 7.86
N LEU A 78 -0.25 -6.43 7.32
CA LEU A 78 -1.35 -5.58 7.80
C LEU A 78 -2.74 -6.21 7.58
N ARG A 79 -2.90 -7.06 6.57
CA ARG A 79 -4.14 -7.79 6.31
C ARG A 79 -4.39 -8.90 7.33
N HIS A 80 -3.33 -9.58 7.76
CA HIS A 80 -3.38 -10.66 8.74
C HIS A 80 -3.42 -10.10 10.17
N ARG A 81 -2.39 -9.33 10.54
CA ARG A 81 -2.10 -8.90 11.93
C ARG A 81 -2.10 -7.38 12.08
N GLY A 82 -3.03 -6.70 11.42
CA GLY A 82 -3.11 -5.24 11.32
C GLY A 82 -2.78 -4.45 12.59
N PRO A 83 -3.49 -4.68 13.73
CA PRO A 83 -3.23 -3.96 14.98
C PRO A 83 -1.81 -4.16 15.53
N GLU A 84 -1.27 -5.37 15.45
CA GLU A 84 0.08 -5.70 15.94
C GLU A 84 1.15 -5.05 15.08
N VAL A 85 0.98 -5.11 13.75
CA VAL A 85 1.90 -4.49 12.77
C VAL A 85 1.89 -2.97 12.93
N GLN A 86 0.71 -2.36 13.07
CA GLN A 86 0.59 -0.93 13.33
C GLN A 86 1.33 -0.52 14.61
N ALA A 87 1.08 -1.22 15.72
CA ALA A 87 1.74 -0.92 16.98
C ALA A 87 3.27 -1.01 16.84
N ALA A 88 3.77 -2.02 16.12
CA ALA A 88 5.19 -2.20 15.87
C ALA A 88 5.79 -1.08 14.99
N VAL A 89 5.06 -0.63 13.96
CA VAL A 89 5.47 0.50 13.10
C VAL A 89 5.45 1.81 13.89
N MET A 90 4.42 2.06 14.69
CA MET A 90 4.29 3.27 15.52
C MET A 90 5.32 3.30 16.65
N ALA A 91 5.79 2.15 17.12
CA ALA A 91 6.89 2.06 18.08
C ALA A 91 8.24 2.50 17.47
N GLN A 92 8.37 2.53 16.14
CA GLN A 92 9.56 3.05 15.49
C GLN A 92 9.49 4.59 15.40
N PRO A 93 10.54 5.32 15.84
CA PRO A 93 10.54 6.79 15.91
C PRO A 93 10.13 7.52 14.63
N THR A 94 10.42 6.92 13.47
CA THR A 94 10.11 7.48 12.15
C THR A 94 9.26 6.54 11.30
N GLY A 95 8.64 5.51 11.87
CA GLY A 95 7.94 4.46 11.10
C GLY A 95 6.84 5.00 10.18
N VAL A 96 5.81 5.65 10.75
CA VAL A 96 4.68 6.17 9.97
C VAL A 96 5.07 7.31 9.02
N PRO A 97 5.81 8.36 9.44
CA PRO A 97 6.25 9.42 8.53
C PRO A 97 7.04 8.87 7.34
N HIS A 98 7.94 7.92 7.61
CA HIS A 98 8.74 7.27 6.58
C HIS A 98 7.86 6.55 5.54
N LEU A 99 6.85 5.79 5.98
CA LEU A 99 5.94 5.11 5.06
C LEU A 99 5.11 6.08 4.20
N VAL A 100 4.71 7.22 4.75
CA VAL A 100 4.00 8.28 4.02
C VAL A 100 4.89 8.91 2.94
N ASP A 101 6.19 9.06 3.21
CA ASP A 101 7.12 9.67 2.25
C ASP A 101 7.29 8.82 0.97
N ILE A 102 7.12 7.50 1.05
CA ILE A 102 7.23 6.58 -0.10
C ILE A 102 6.18 6.87 -1.18
N VAL A 103 5.04 7.46 -0.84
CA VAL A 103 4.05 7.87 -1.85
C VAL A 103 4.61 8.93 -2.81
N HIS A 104 5.66 9.64 -2.41
CA HIS A 104 6.35 10.62 -3.26
C HIS A 104 7.46 9.98 -4.11
N ASP A 105 7.55 8.65 -4.14
CA ASP A 105 8.52 7.96 -4.98
C ASP A 105 8.33 8.33 -6.46
N ARG A 106 9.44 8.58 -7.16
CA ARG A 106 9.41 8.93 -8.59
C ARG A 106 8.84 7.79 -9.45
N ARG A 107 8.97 6.56 -8.98
CA ARG A 107 8.61 5.33 -9.68
C ARG A 107 7.15 5.01 -9.37
N GLU A 108 6.29 5.06 -10.38
CA GLU A 108 4.85 4.81 -10.23
C GLU A 108 4.55 3.46 -9.59
N VAL A 109 5.28 2.41 -9.98
CA VAL A 109 5.13 1.06 -9.42
C VAL A 109 5.29 1.05 -7.90
N VAL A 110 6.23 1.82 -7.37
CA VAL A 110 6.46 1.92 -5.91
C VAL A 110 5.36 2.74 -5.25
N ARG A 111 4.95 3.86 -5.86
CA ARG A 111 3.85 4.68 -5.32
C ARG A 111 2.55 3.90 -5.22
N ASN A 112 2.21 3.13 -6.24
CA ASN A 112 0.96 2.35 -6.28
C ASN A 112 0.91 1.36 -5.12
N GLU A 113 2.01 0.63 -4.88
CA GLU A 113 2.13 -0.27 -3.73
C GLU A 113 2.08 0.47 -2.39
N ALA A 114 2.73 1.65 -2.30
CA ALA A 114 2.72 2.45 -1.08
C ALA A 114 1.32 2.95 -0.72
N VAL A 115 0.51 3.33 -1.72
CA VAL A 115 -0.90 3.71 -1.50
C VAL A 115 -1.70 2.53 -0.96
N LEU A 116 -1.53 1.33 -1.52
CA LEU A 116 -2.20 0.12 -1.03
C LEU A 116 -1.81 -0.18 0.43
N MET A 117 -0.52 -0.12 0.73
CA MET A 117 0.02 -0.32 2.07
C MET A 117 -0.55 0.68 3.09
N LEU A 118 -0.62 1.97 2.73
CA LEU A 118 -1.21 3.00 3.59
C LEU A 118 -2.72 2.82 3.78
N CYS A 119 -3.43 2.30 2.76
CA CYS A 119 -4.83 1.94 2.91
C CYS A 119 -5.02 0.83 3.96
N GLU A 120 -4.22 -0.24 3.90
CA GLU A 120 -4.23 -1.29 4.92
C GLU A 120 -3.84 -0.74 6.30
N LEU A 121 -2.79 0.09 6.36
CA LEU A 121 -2.32 0.73 7.59
C LEU A 121 -3.38 1.68 8.17
N SER A 122 -4.30 2.23 7.38
CA SER A 122 -5.41 3.03 7.91
C SER A 122 -6.56 2.16 8.43
N ARG A 123 -6.85 1.03 7.77
CA ARG A 123 -7.98 0.15 8.11
C ARG A 123 -7.83 -0.50 9.48
N SER A 124 -6.64 -0.95 9.85
CA SER A 124 -6.44 -1.61 11.15
C SER A 124 -6.49 -0.65 12.35
N ASN A 125 -6.63 0.67 12.12
CA ASN A 125 -6.66 1.71 13.16
C ASN A 125 -8.07 1.91 13.76
N SER A 126 -9.07 1.17 13.29
CA SER A 126 -10.48 1.35 13.67
C SER A 126 -10.81 1.03 15.14
N GLN A 127 -9.87 0.53 15.94
CA GLN A 127 -10.13 0.02 17.30
C GLN A 127 -9.27 0.62 18.42
N VAL A 128 -8.19 1.37 18.14
CA VAL A 128 -7.23 1.76 19.18
C VAL A 128 -6.81 3.23 19.07
N ASN A 129 -7.61 4.08 19.73
CA ASN A 129 -7.33 5.45 20.15
C ASN A 129 -7.36 6.58 19.10
N PRO A 130 -7.93 7.76 19.47
CA PRO A 130 -7.97 8.94 18.62
C PRO A 130 -6.58 9.59 18.59
N PHE A 131 -5.74 9.21 17.63
CA PHE A 131 -4.51 9.98 17.37
C PHE A 131 -4.86 11.41 16.92
N PRO A 132 -4.08 12.44 17.33
CA PRO A 132 -4.38 13.86 17.11
C PRO A 132 -3.95 14.34 15.71
N TYR A 133 -3.93 13.44 14.72
CA TYR A 133 -3.63 13.77 13.33
C TYR A 133 -4.94 13.79 12.54
N PRO A 134 -5.66 14.91 12.47
CA PRO A 134 -6.43 15.14 11.25
C PRO A 134 -5.43 15.08 10.08
N CYS A 135 -5.82 14.55 8.92
CA CYS A 135 -5.04 14.57 7.66
C CYS A 135 -4.13 13.37 7.26
N LEU A 136 -4.31 12.11 7.72
CA LEU A 136 -3.86 10.93 6.93
C LEU A 136 -4.99 10.40 6.05
N PHE A 137 -6.20 10.34 6.61
CA PHE A 137 -7.43 9.99 5.90
C PHE A 137 -7.75 10.96 4.75
N ASP A 138 -7.62 12.27 4.98
CA ASP A 138 -7.86 13.29 3.95
C ASP A 138 -6.78 13.29 2.85
N LYS A 139 -5.56 12.83 3.17
CA LYS A 139 -4.46 12.69 2.20
C LYS A 139 -4.59 11.43 1.34
N ILE A 140 -5.11 10.32 1.88
CA ILE A 140 -5.48 9.14 1.10
C ILE A 140 -6.61 9.49 0.12
N LEU A 141 -7.63 10.24 0.56
CA LEU A 141 -8.72 10.70 -0.32
C LEU A 141 -8.22 11.60 -1.47
N PHE A 142 -7.27 12.49 -1.19
CA PHE A 142 -6.62 13.36 -2.18
C PHE A 142 -5.78 12.56 -3.21
N LEU A 143 -5.10 11.49 -2.80
CA LEU A 143 -4.36 10.60 -3.70
C LEU A 143 -5.29 9.77 -4.60
N PHE A 144 -6.43 9.31 -4.07
CA PHE A 144 -7.48 8.66 -4.86
C PHE A 144 -8.08 9.58 -5.93
N GLN A 145 -8.28 10.88 -5.61
CA GLN A 145 -8.73 11.88 -6.59
C GLN A 145 -7.68 12.17 -7.67
N ILE A 146 -6.38 12.13 -7.34
CA ILE A 146 -5.30 12.31 -8.33
C ILE A 146 -5.15 11.08 -9.25
N GLN A 147 -5.35 9.85 -8.75
CA GLN A 147 -5.30 8.65 -9.61
C GLN A 147 -6.51 8.54 -10.56
N GLN A 148 -7.70 8.99 -10.15
CA GLN A 148 -8.84 9.11 -11.08
C GLN A 148 -8.62 10.20 -12.14
N LEU A 149 -7.86 11.26 -11.85
CA LEU A 149 -7.50 12.29 -12.83
C LEU A 149 -6.42 11.83 -13.82
N LEU A 150 -5.38 11.13 -13.36
CA LEU A 150 -4.27 10.68 -14.21
C LEU A 150 -4.66 9.54 -15.18
N ALA A 151 -5.65 8.71 -14.82
CA ALA A 151 -6.23 7.73 -15.74
C ALA A 151 -7.18 8.38 -16.79
N TYR A 152 -7.62 9.62 -16.56
CA TYR A 152 -8.58 10.35 -17.40
C TYR A 152 -7.99 11.56 -18.12
N GLU A 153 -6.69 11.82 -18.01
CA GLU A 153 -6.06 13.02 -18.61
C GLU A 153 -6.16 13.07 -20.15
N ASN A 154 -6.48 11.95 -20.81
CA ASN A 154 -6.86 11.96 -22.23
C ASN A 154 -8.37 11.90 -22.47
N ALA A 155 -9.13 11.26 -21.59
CA ALA A 155 -10.57 11.07 -21.79
C ALA A 155 -11.41 12.31 -21.41
N PHE A 156 -10.99 13.09 -20.40
CA PHE A 156 -11.76 14.25 -19.94
C PHE A 156 -11.71 15.41 -20.95
N VAL A 157 -10.57 15.59 -21.62
CA VAL A 157 -10.39 16.59 -22.68
C VAL A 157 -11.22 16.20 -23.92
N HIS A 158 -11.22 14.92 -24.30
CA HIS A 158 -12.06 14.44 -25.41
C HIS A 158 -13.56 14.50 -25.11
N LEU A 159 -13.98 14.30 -23.85
CA LEU A 159 -15.38 14.42 -23.46
C LEU A 159 -15.86 15.87 -23.47
N LEU A 160 -15.02 16.82 -23.04
CA LEU A 160 -15.34 18.25 -23.12
C LEU A 160 -15.41 18.75 -24.58
N ASP A 161 -14.50 18.31 -25.45
CA ASP A 161 -14.56 18.64 -26.89
C ASP A 161 -15.82 18.09 -27.58
N ILE A 162 -16.28 16.89 -27.20
CA ILE A 162 -17.53 16.29 -27.73
C ILE A 162 -18.76 17.04 -27.21
N ILE A 163 -18.76 17.45 -25.93
CA ILE A 163 -19.87 18.21 -25.33
C ILE A 163 -19.96 19.62 -25.93
N ASP A 164 -18.84 20.28 -26.21
CA ASP A 164 -18.82 21.61 -26.83
C ASP A 164 -19.21 21.58 -28.33
N THR A 165 -19.18 20.40 -28.96
CA THR A 165 -19.56 20.22 -30.37
C THR A 165 -20.96 19.64 -30.57
N GLU A 166 -21.59 19.08 -29.54
CA GLU A 166 -22.95 18.53 -29.60
C GLU A 166 -24.01 19.63 -29.38
N PRO A 167 -25.03 19.74 -30.25
CA PRO A 167 -26.09 20.72 -30.06
C PRO A 167 -26.93 20.38 -28.81
N LEU A 168 -27.25 21.39 -27.99
CA LEU A 168 -27.93 21.29 -26.68
C LEU A 168 -29.26 20.51 -26.66
N ASP A 169 -29.88 20.27 -27.82
CA ASP A 169 -31.12 19.50 -27.94
C ASP A 169 -30.89 17.99 -28.17
N SER A 170 -29.63 17.55 -28.13
CA SER A 170 -29.23 16.14 -28.23
C SER A 170 -29.78 15.30 -27.07
N MET A 171 -30.18 14.07 -27.39
CA MET A 171 -30.71 13.09 -26.43
C MET A 171 -29.73 12.81 -25.28
N PHE A 172 -28.44 13.07 -25.49
CA PHE A 172 -27.37 12.89 -24.51
C PHE A 172 -27.48 13.87 -23.33
N TYR A 173 -27.75 15.15 -23.60
CA TYR A 173 -27.89 16.18 -22.55
C TYR A 173 -29.13 15.94 -21.67
N ARG A 174 -30.24 15.48 -22.26
CA ARG A 174 -31.48 15.21 -21.52
C ARG A 174 -31.36 14.07 -20.51
N ASN A 175 -30.50 13.09 -20.78
CA ASN A 175 -30.32 11.94 -19.89
C ASN A 175 -29.35 12.21 -18.73
N ILE A 176 -28.44 13.18 -18.87
CA ILE A 176 -27.50 13.55 -17.80
C ILE A 176 -28.14 14.48 -16.76
N VAL A 177 -28.99 15.42 -17.18
CA VAL A 177 -29.65 16.37 -16.24
C VAL A 177 -30.82 15.74 -15.47
N ALA A 178 -31.32 14.60 -15.92
CA ALA A 178 -32.45 13.89 -15.29
C ALA A 178 -32.02 12.84 -14.23
N ALA A 179 -30.73 12.61 -14.04
CA ALA A 179 -30.16 11.76 -12.99
C ALA A 179 -29.65 12.62 -11.82
#